data_AF-A0A382F1F4-F1
#
_entry.id   AF-A0A382F1F4-F1
#
_cell.length_a   1.000
_cell.length_b   1.000
_cell.length_c   1.000
_cell.angle_alpha   90.00
_cell.angle_beta   90.00
_cell.angle_gamma   90.00
#
_symmetry.space_group_name_H-M   'P 1'
#
loop_
_entity.id
_entity.type
_entity.pdbx_description
1 polymer ?
#
loop_
_entity_poly.entity_id
_entity_poly.type
_entity_poly.pdbx_seq_one_letter_code
_entity_poly.pdbx_strand_id
1 'polypeptide(L)'
;MAMSADGKIAPPHRRFVAFGSRRDHANLLALRATADAVMCGARTVDSAPVTLDAGGAAYEQRRLRAGLARQNLRIVVSGCGSVDLRAAVFQHQVSPVIVLASGQAPKSRLARLERLANCVKVCGEKSVSLDQALGWLRREWAVKRLLCEGGGELNFELLRLGLVDELHLTLCPRVIGGRDAP
;
A
#
# COMPACT_ATOMS: atom_id res chain seq x y z
N MET A 1 8.03 -4.32 -5.77
CA MET A 1 8.91 -3.45 -4.96
C MET A 1 10.18 -3.17 -5.73
N ALA A 2 10.65 -1.92 -5.73
CA ALA A 2 11.97 -1.57 -6.23
C ALA A 2 12.92 -1.32 -5.05
N MET A 3 14.15 -1.80 -5.14
CA MET A 3 15.21 -1.51 -4.17
C MET A 3 16.53 -1.22 -4.88
N SER A 4 17.42 -0.50 -4.20
CA SER A 4 18.79 -0.30 -4.63
C SER A 4 19.59 -1.60 -4.63
N ALA A 5 20.78 -1.59 -5.24
CA ALA A 5 21.68 -2.74 -5.29
C ALA A 5 22.15 -3.19 -3.90
N ASP A 6 22.19 -2.27 -2.92
CA ASP A 6 22.48 -2.55 -1.51
C ASP A 6 21.22 -2.82 -0.66
N GLY A 7 20.08 -3.09 -1.30
CA GLY A 7 18.86 -3.57 -0.66
C GLY A 7 17.98 -2.51 -0.01
N LYS A 8 18.18 -1.23 -0.34
CA LYS A 8 17.45 -0.10 0.28
C LYS A 8 16.23 0.30 -0.53
N ILE A 9 15.14 0.61 0.16
CA ILE A 9 13.89 1.09 -0.46
C ILE A 9 13.71 2.59 -0.32
N ALA A 10 14.46 3.23 0.59
CA ALA A 10 14.49 4.67 0.78
C ALA A 10 15.80 5.10 1.45
N PRO A 11 16.22 6.37 1.30
CA PRO A 11 17.33 6.94 2.09
C PRO A 11 16.98 7.08 3.57
N PRO A 12 17.96 7.33 4.47
CA PRO A 12 17.75 7.44 5.92
C PRO A 12 16.73 8.51 6.34
N HIS A 13 16.60 9.60 5.58
CA HIS A 13 15.60 10.64 5.84
C HIS A 13 14.17 10.24 5.43
N ARG A 14 13.99 9.02 4.89
CA ARG A 14 12.71 8.39 4.53
C ARG A 14 11.79 9.20 3.62
N ARG A 15 12.35 10.18 2.91
CA ARG A 15 11.63 10.88 1.83
C ARG A 15 11.74 10.02 0.58
N PHE A 16 10.67 10.00 -0.21
CA PHE A 16 10.67 9.28 -1.45
C PHE A 16 11.76 9.80 -2.39
N VAL A 17 12.52 8.87 -2.97
CA VAL A 17 13.47 9.14 -4.04
C VAL A 17 13.12 8.18 -5.16
N ALA A 18 12.86 8.72 -6.35
CA ALA A 18 12.63 7.88 -7.52
C ALA A 18 13.98 7.31 -8.00
N PHE A 19 14.20 6.02 -7.76
CA PHE A 19 15.36 5.30 -8.31
C PHE A 19 14.95 4.18 -9.28
N GLY A 20 13.65 3.89 -9.42
CA GLY A 20 13.08 3.02 -10.44
C GLY A 20 13.12 3.65 -11.84
N SER A 21 13.11 2.82 -12.88
CA SER A 21 13.04 3.27 -14.28
C SER A 21 11.59 3.44 -14.75
N ARG A 22 11.39 4.07 -15.92
CA ARG A 22 10.06 4.12 -16.58
C ARG A 22 9.47 2.72 -16.80
N ARG A 23 10.32 1.72 -17.10
CA ARG A 23 9.90 0.33 -17.27
C ARG A 23 9.45 -0.30 -15.97
N ASP A 24 10.13 -0.01 -14.87
CA ASP A 24 9.74 -0.45 -13.53
C ASP A 24 8.40 0.17 -13.11
N HIS A 25 8.21 1.47 -13.34
CA HIS A 25 6.93 2.12 -13.08
C HIS A 25 5.79 1.53 -13.93
N ALA A 26 6.02 1.26 -15.21
CA ALA A 26 5.04 0.57 -16.06
C ALA A 26 4.71 -0.84 -15.55
N ASN A 27 5.71 -1.56 -15.02
CA ASN A 27 5.50 -2.87 -14.40
C ASN A 27 4.64 -2.77 -13.13
N LEU A 28 4.89 -1.77 -12.27
CA LEU A 28 4.05 -1.50 -11.10
C LEU A 28 2.58 -1.31 -11.49
N LEU A 29 2.30 -0.44 -12.47
CA LEU A 29 0.93 -0.18 -12.92
C LEU A 29 0.31 -1.41 -13.60
N ALA A 30 1.10 -2.20 -14.34
CA ALA A 30 0.65 -3.46 -14.91
C ALA A 30 0.24 -4.47 -13.82
N LEU A 31 0.97 -4.53 -12.69
CA LEU A 31 0.60 -5.36 -11.54
C LEU A 31 -0.69 -4.84 -10.87
N ARG A 32 -0.82 -3.53 -10.67
CA ARG A 32 -2.07 -2.93 -10.15
C ARG A 32 -3.28 -3.32 -11.00
N ALA A 33 -3.11 -3.36 -12.32
CA ALA A 33 -4.18 -3.74 -13.26
C ALA A 33 -4.64 -5.20 -13.14
N THR A 34 -3.98 -6.04 -12.33
CA THR A 34 -4.38 -7.42 -12.08
C THR A 34 -4.98 -7.66 -10.68
N ALA A 35 -4.84 -6.70 -9.76
CA ALA A 35 -5.21 -6.87 -8.36
C ALA A 35 -6.61 -6.30 -8.05
N ASP A 36 -7.32 -6.92 -7.12
CA ASP A 36 -8.58 -6.38 -6.59
C ASP A 36 -8.30 -5.17 -5.68
N ALA A 37 -7.19 -5.23 -4.93
CA ALA A 37 -6.78 -4.21 -4.00
C ALA A 37 -5.28 -3.94 -4.05
N VAL A 38 -4.90 -2.70 -3.76
CA VAL A 38 -3.51 -2.27 -3.58
C VAL A 38 -3.35 -1.79 -2.15
N MET A 39 -2.33 -2.31 -1.46
CA MET A 39 -2.05 -2.03 -0.06
C MET A 39 -0.68 -1.37 0.12
N CYS A 40 -0.61 -0.37 0.98
CA CYS A 40 0.63 0.31 1.32
C CYS A 40 0.63 0.79 2.79
N GLY A 41 1.81 0.86 3.40
CA GLY A 41 1.95 1.43 4.74
C GLY A 41 1.77 2.95 4.74
N ALA A 42 1.19 3.49 5.81
CA ALA A 42 0.90 4.92 5.96
C ALA A 42 2.11 5.84 5.69
N ARG A 43 3.28 5.50 6.26
CA ARG A 43 4.49 6.32 6.07
C ARG A 43 4.94 6.37 4.61
N THR A 44 4.72 5.32 3.84
CA THR A 44 5.02 5.32 2.41
C THR A 44 4.02 6.17 1.65
N VAL A 45 2.73 6.06 1.99
CA VAL A 45 1.67 6.92 1.44
C VAL A 45 1.94 8.40 1.70
N ASP A 46 2.44 8.74 2.89
CA ASP A 46 2.76 10.12 3.29
C ASP A 46 4.06 10.65 2.65
N SER A 47 4.92 9.76 2.11
CA SER A 47 6.26 10.14 1.64
C SER A 47 6.30 10.80 0.25
N ALA A 48 5.21 10.68 -0.53
CA ALA A 48 5.08 11.13 -1.90
C ALA A 48 3.57 11.31 -2.25
N PRO A 49 3.21 11.89 -3.41
CA PRO A 49 1.80 11.97 -3.83
C PRO A 49 1.28 10.59 -4.31
N VAL A 50 1.21 9.62 -3.40
CA VAL A 50 0.77 8.24 -3.69
C VAL A 50 -0.75 8.18 -3.70
N THR A 51 -1.34 7.78 -4.83
CA THR A 51 -2.80 7.67 -4.99
C THR A 51 -3.35 6.25 -4.86
N LEU A 52 -2.48 5.24 -5.05
CA LEU A 52 -2.81 3.81 -5.13
C LEU A 52 -3.88 3.44 -6.18
N ASP A 53 -4.16 4.31 -7.15
CA ASP A 53 -5.14 4.04 -8.22
C ASP A 53 -4.60 3.07 -9.29
N ALA A 54 -5.46 2.71 -10.24
CA ALA A 54 -5.14 1.78 -11.31
C ALA A 54 -4.02 2.24 -12.29
N GLY A 55 -3.64 3.53 -12.30
CA GLY A 55 -2.61 4.06 -13.20
C GLY A 55 -3.12 4.71 -14.48
N GLY A 56 -4.41 5.03 -14.57
CA GLY A 56 -5.02 5.74 -15.69
C GLY A 56 -5.69 4.86 -16.75
N ALA A 57 -6.24 5.49 -17.79
CA ALA A 57 -7.23 4.90 -18.70
C ALA A 57 -6.77 3.58 -19.35
N ALA A 58 -5.51 3.47 -19.78
CA ALA A 58 -5.00 2.24 -20.40
C ALA A 58 -5.08 1.02 -19.44
N TYR A 59 -4.76 1.22 -18.16
CA TYR A 59 -4.81 0.17 -17.15
C TYR A 59 -6.24 -0.08 -16.66
N GLU A 60 -7.07 0.96 -16.56
CA GLU A 60 -8.51 0.81 -16.32
C GLU A 60 -9.17 -0.08 -17.39
N GLN A 61 -8.86 0.15 -18.67
CA GLN A 61 -9.37 -0.68 -19.77
C GLN A 61 -8.86 -2.11 -19.70
N ARG A 62 -7.59 -2.32 -19.32
CA ARG A 62 -7.04 -3.66 -19.10
C ARG A 62 -7.78 -4.40 -17.98
N ARG A 63 -8.09 -3.72 -16.87
CA ARG A 63 -8.86 -4.27 -15.76
C ARG A 63 -10.25 -4.72 -16.21
N LEU A 64 -10.96 -3.86 -16.93
CA LEU A 64 -12.30 -4.15 -17.45
C LEU A 64 -12.31 -5.37 -18.39
N ARG A 65 -11.33 -5.46 -19.31
CA ARG A 65 -11.19 -6.65 -20.19
C ARG A 65 -10.91 -7.94 -19.42
N ALA A 66 -10.29 -7.84 -18.24
CA ALA A 66 -10.04 -8.97 -17.36
C ALA A 66 -11.21 -9.27 -16.40
N GLY A 67 -12.35 -8.58 -16.53
CA GLY A 67 -13.51 -8.76 -15.66
C GLY A 67 -13.37 -8.15 -14.26
N LEU A 68 -12.38 -7.28 -14.05
CA LEU A 68 -12.16 -6.56 -12.80
C LEU A 68 -12.88 -5.21 -12.79
N ALA A 69 -13.14 -4.68 -11.59
CA ALA A 69 -13.62 -3.32 -11.44
C ALA A 69 -12.64 -2.30 -12.07
N ARG A 70 -13.18 -1.23 -12.65
CA ARG A 70 -12.41 -0.17 -13.34
C ARG A 70 -11.20 0.31 -12.53
N GLN A 71 -11.37 0.44 -11.22
CA GLN A 71 -10.34 0.80 -10.25
C GLN A 71 -10.16 -0.31 -9.21
N ASN A 72 -8.96 -0.42 -8.63
CA ASN A 72 -8.71 -1.27 -7.48
C ASN A 72 -9.15 -0.59 -6.17
N LEU A 73 -9.40 -1.39 -5.14
CA LEU A 73 -9.51 -0.89 -3.76
C LEU A 73 -8.16 -0.36 -3.29
N ARG A 74 -8.18 0.67 -2.43
CA ARG A 74 -6.98 1.36 -1.96
C ARG A 74 -6.87 1.21 -0.46
N ILE A 75 -5.86 0.48 -0.01
CA ILE A 75 -5.72 0.07 1.39
C ILE A 75 -4.49 0.75 1.99
N VAL A 76 -4.70 1.46 3.10
CA VAL A 76 -3.64 2.08 3.88
C VAL A 76 -3.52 1.38 5.23
N VAL A 77 -2.33 0.88 5.56
CA VAL A 77 -2.07 0.23 6.86
C VAL A 77 -1.40 1.21 7.80
N SER A 78 -2.01 1.48 8.96
CA SER A 78 -1.49 2.39 9.98
C SER A 78 -1.80 1.90 11.39
N GLY A 79 -0.80 1.35 12.09
CA GLY A 79 -0.99 0.79 13.45
C GLY A 79 -1.68 1.76 14.43
N CYS A 80 -1.18 3.00 14.51
CA CYS A 80 -1.71 4.03 15.42
C CYS A 80 -2.62 5.07 14.74
N GLY A 81 -3.11 4.78 13.52
CA GLY A 81 -3.92 5.71 12.73
C GLY A 81 -3.20 7.02 12.38
N SER A 82 -1.87 7.00 12.35
CA SER A 82 -1.06 8.13 11.90
C SER A 82 -0.90 8.04 10.39
N VAL A 83 -1.77 8.75 9.67
CA VAL A 83 -1.71 8.98 8.22
C VAL A 83 -1.95 10.47 8.02
N ASP A 84 -1.27 11.11 7.06
CA ASP A 84 -1.58 12.50 6.72
C ASP A 84 -3.00 12.56 6.13
N LEU A 85 -3.87 13.34 6.77
CA LEU A 85 -5.24 13.58 6.32
C LEU A 85 -5.28 14.31 4.97
N ARG A 86 -4.17 14.94 4.58
CA ARG A 86 -3.97 15.58 3.28
C ARG A 86 -3.19 14.69 2.30
N ALA A 87 -2.92 13.42 2.62
CA ALA A 87 -2.26 12.52 1.68
C ALA A 87 -3.07 12.39 0.37
N ALA A 88 -2.36 12.26 -0.75
CA ALA A 88 -2.97 12.22 -2.09
C ALA A 88 -4.04 11.11 -2.21
N VAL A 89 -3.85 9.97 -1.54
CA VAL A 89 -4.84 8.87 -1.51
C VAL A 89 -6.24 9.33 -1.07
N PHE A 90 -6.35 10.28 -0.14
CA PHE A 90 -7.64 10.81 0.34
C PHE A 90 -8.20 11.94 -0.54
N GLN A 91 -7.32 12.66 -1.26
CA GLN A 91 -7.74 13.76 -2.14
C GLN A 91 -8.30 13.25 -3.47
N HIS A 92 -7.79 12.12 -3.97
CA HIS A 92 -8.23 11.52 -5.22
C HIS A 92 -9.35 10.51 -4.97
N GLN A 93 -10.61 10.87 -5.22
CA GLN A 93 -11.77 9.99 -4.96
C GLN A 93 -12.14 9.14 -6.19
N VAL A 94 -11.25 8.21 -6.58
CA VAL A 94 -11.45 7.35 -7.77
C VAL A 94 -12.00 5.96 -7.43
N SER A 95 -11.79 5.49 -6.20
CA SER A 95 -12.28 4.21 -5.67
C SER A 95 -12.28 4.21 -4.15
N PRO A 96 -12.92 3.23 -3.47
CA PRO A 96 -12.94 3.20 -2.02
C PRO A 96 -11.53 3.18 -1.39
N VAL A 97 -11.33 4.01 -0.37
CA VAL A 97 -10.16 3.99 0.50
C VAL A 97 -10.52 3.27 1.80
N ILE A 98 -9.72 2.27 2.17
CA ILE A 98 -9.85 1.50 3.39
C ILE A 98 -8.61 1.74 4.24
N VAL A 99 -8.80 2.11 5.50
CA VAL A 99 -7.69 2.24 6.46
C VAL A 99 -7.75 1.10 7.45
N LEU A 100 -6.66 0.35 7.55
CA LEU A 100 -6.47 -0.71 8.54
C LEU A 100 -5.66 -0.16 9.71
N ALA A 101 -6.22 -0.23 10.91
CA ALA A 101 -5.61 0.24 12.14
C ALA A 101 -5.59 -0.84 13.21
N SER A 102 -4.88 -0.60 14.31
CA SER A 102 -4.89 -1.48 15.50
C SER A 102 -5.64 -0.82 16.64
N GLY A 103 -5.93 -1.59 17.69
CA GLY A 103 -6.56 -1.11 18.92
C GLY A 103 -5.78 0.01 19.63
N GLN A 104 -4.49 0.18 19.34
CA GLN A 104 -3.69 1.32 19.82
C GLN A 104 -4.01 2.66 19.15
N ALA A 105 -4.73 2.66 18.02
CA ALA A 105 -5.09 3.91 17.37
C ALA A 105 -6.05 4.73 18.26
N PRO A 106 -5.71 5.98 18.62
CA PRO A 106 -6.60 6.82 19.42
C PRO A 106 -7.95 7.00 18.72
N LYS A 107 -9.05 6.89 19.46
CA LYS A 107 -10.42 7.07 18.93
C LYS A 107 -10.58 8.39 18.16
N SER A 108 -9.92 9.45 18.60
CA SER A 108 -9.93 10.76 17.92
C SER A 108 -9.27 10.74 16.54
N ARG A 109 -8.25 9.91 16.32
CA ARG A 109 -7.63 9.71 15.00
C ARG A 109 -8.50 8.85 14.11
N LEU A 110 -9.07 7.77 14.64
CA LEU A 110 -10.02 6.92 13.91
C LEU A 110 -11.21 7.74 13.41
N ALA A 111 -11.84 8.54 14.28
CA ALA A 111 -12.95 9.41 13.92
C ALA A 111 -12.60 10.46 12.85
N ARG A 112 -11.34 10.91 12.79
CA ARG A 112 -10.86 11.80 11.72
C ARG A 112 -10.71 11.06 10.39
N LEU A 113 -10.19 9.83 10.44
CA LEU A 113 -10.02 8.97 9.25
C LEU A 113 -11.37 8.50 8.70
N GLU A 114 -12.36 8.22 9.55
CA GLU A 114 -13.72 7.82 9.16
C GLU A 114 -14.45 8.90 8.35
N ARG A 115 -14.03 10.17 8.45
CA ARG A 115 -14.57 11.26 7.63
C ARG A 115 -13.96 11.34 6.22
N LEU A 116 -12.84 10.65 6.00
CA LEU A 116 -12.05 10.73 4.76
C LEU A 116 -12.02 9.41 3.99
N ALA A 117 -11.90 8.31 4.72
CA ALA A 117 -11.88 6.96 4.17
C ALA A 117 -13.31 6.40 4.10
N ASN A 118 -13.55 5.54 3.11
CA ASN A 118 -14.83 4.84 2.99
C ASN A 118 -15.00 3.78 4.08
N CYS A 119 -13.90 3.29 4.65
CA CYS A 119 -13.92 2.38 5.78
C CYS A 119 -12.66 2.52 6.62
N VAL A 120 -12.81 2.53 7.94
CA VAL A 120 -11.71 2.37 8.89
C VAL A 120 -11.99 1.10 9.70
N LYS A 121 -11.07 0.14 9.63
CA LYS A 121 -11.20 -1.14 10.31
C LYS A 121 -10.07 -1.31 11.30
N VAL A 122 -10.44 -1.59 12.54
CA VAL A 122 -9.50 -2.01 13.58
C VAL A 122 -9.33 -3.54 13.53
N CYS A 123 -8.09 -3.99 13.38
CA CYS A 123 -7.68 -5.39 13.36
C CYS A 123 -6.47 -5.57 14.28
N GLY A 124 -6.58 -6.42 15.31
CA GLY A 124 -5.53 -6.58 16.33
C GLY A 124 -5.49 -5.46 17.36
N GLU A 125 -4.76 -5.71 18.45
CA GLU A 125 -4.70 -4.80 19.61
C GLU A 125 -3.47 -3.87 19.54
N LYS A 126 -2.27 -4.45 19.60
CA LYS A 126 -1.00 -3.69 19.66
C LYS A 126 -0.47 -3.27 18.30
N SER A 127 -0.73 -4.08 17.29
CA SER A 127 -0.36 -3.86 15.89
C SER A 127 -1.50 -4.35 15.01
N VAL A 128 -1.44 -4.00 13.72
CA VAL A 128 -2.44 -4.49 12.76
C VAL A 128 -2.24 -5.99 12.59
N SER A 129 -3.25 -6.79 12.95
CA SER A 129 -3.25 -8.24 12.72
C SER A 129 -3.50 -8.50 11.24
N LEU A 130 -2.44 -8.72 10.46
CA LEU A 130 -2.52 -8.81 8.99
C LEU A 130 -3.31 -10.03 8.53
N ASP A 131 -3.19 -11.16 9.21
CA ASP A 131 -4.00 -12.36 9.00
C ASP A 131 -5.51 -12.07 9.12
N GLN A 132 -5.93 -11.40 10.19
CA GLN A 132 -7.32 -11.02 10.42
C GLN A 132 -7.78 -9.99 9.39
N ALA A 133 -6.92 -9.02 9.09
CA ALA A 133 -7.22 -7.96 8.14
C ALA A 133 -7.41 -8.51 6.72
N LEU A 134 -6.53 -9.40 6.25
CA LEU A 134 -6.65 -10.05 4.95
C LEU A 134 -7.89 -10.96 4.88
N GLY A 135 -8.17 -11.72 5.95
CA GLY A 135 -9.38 -12.53 6.05
C GLY A 135 -10.66 -11.69 6.01
N TRP A 136 -10.68 -10.53 6.67
CA TRP A 136 -11.78 -9.59 6.63
C TRP A 136 -11.94 -8.94 5.24
N LEU A 137 -10.85 -8.51 4.60
CA LEU A 137 -10.87 -7.98 3.23
C LEU A 137 -11.43 -9.00 2.23
N ARG A 138 -11.07 -10.27 2.37
CA ARG A 138 -11.62 -11.34 1.53
C ARG A 138 -13.13 -11.49 1.72
N ARG A 139 -13.62 -11.48 2.96
CA ARG A 139 -15.04 -11.71 3.27
C ARG A 139 -15.92 -10.51 2.93
N GLU A 140 -15.54 -9.31 3.37
CA GLU A 140 -16.40 -8.13 3.27
C GLU A 140 -16.22 -7.35 1.96
N TRP A 141 -15.03 -7.45 1.35
CA TRP A 141 -14.68 -6.68 0.15
C TRP A 141 -14.38 -7.55 -1.07
N ALA A 142 -14.57 -8.86 -0.95
CA ALA A 142 -14.31 -9.84 -2.00
C ALA A 142 -12.89 -9.78 -2.59
N VAL A 143 -11.90 -9.32 -1.81
CA VAL A 143 -10.50 -9.23 -2.24
C VAL A 143 -9.93 -10.64 -2.39
N LYS A 144 -9.53 -11.01 -3.62
CA LYS A 144 -8.90 -12.31 -3.92
C LYS A 144 -7.42 -12.14 -4.24
N ARG A 145 -7.05 -11.08 -4.96
CA ARG A 145 -5.66 -10.72 -5.26
C ARG A 145 -5.34 -9.35 -4.69
N LEU A 146 -4.38 -9.30 -3.77
CA LEU A 146 -3.92 -8.07 -3.13
C LEU A 146 -2.47 -7.81 -3.51
N LEU A 147 -2.20 -6.62 -4.03
CA LEU A 147 -0.83 -6.16 -4.29
C LEU A 147 -0.35 -5.31 -3.11
N CYS A 148 0.70 -5.76 -2.41
CA CYS A 148 1.39 -4.93 -1.44
C CYS A 148 2.52 -4.14 -2.12
N GLU A 149 2.43 -2.81 -2.09
CA GLU A 149 3.51 -1.92 -2.58
C GLU A 149 4.49 -1.53 -1.47
N GLY A 150 4.17 -1.92 -0.24
CA GLY A 150 5.12 -2.05 0.85
C GLY A 150 5.19 -0.87 1.80
N GLY A 151 6.41 -0.45 2.09
CA GLY A 151 6.83 0.02 3.40
C GLY A 151 7.58 -1.10 4.11
N GLY A 152 8.84 -0.86 4.51
CA GLY A 152 9.76 -1.91 4.97
C GLY A 152 9.19 -2.78 6.10
N GLU A 153 8.54 -2.16 7.09
CA GLU A 153 7.87 -2.89 8.19
C GLU A 153 6.69 -3.74 7.71
N LEU A 154 5.84 -3.22 6.80
CA LEU A 154 4.70 -3.97 6.27
C LEU A 154 5.16 -5.19 5.47
N ASN A 155 6.20 -5.00 4.64
CA ASN A 155 6.80 -6.09 3.88
C ASN A 155 7.37 -7.18 4.80
N PHE A 156 8.11 -6.76 5.83
CA PHE A 156 8.67 -7.68 6.81
C PHE A 156 7.57 -8.49 7.51
N GLU A 157 6.52 -7.84 8.01
CA GLU A 157 5.46 -8.53 8.74
C GLU A 157 4.67 -9.50 7.84
N LEU A 158 4.37 -9.14 6.60
CA LEU A 158 3.73 -10.06 5.64
C LEU A 158 4.59 -11.30 5.39
N LEU A 159 5.90 -11.12 5.16
CA LEU A 159 6.84 -12.23 4.94
C LEU A 159 7.00 -13.10 6.19
N ARG A 160 7.15 -12.47 7.36
CA ARG A 160 7.29 -13.14 8.66
C ARG A 160 6.10 -14.05 8.95
N LEU A 161 4.88 -13.61 8.60
CA LEU A 161 3.65 -14.36 8.82
C LEU A 161 3.37 -15.40 7.71
N GLY A 162 4.22 -15.50 6.69
CA GLY A 162 4.00 -16.42 5.56
C GLY A 162 2.79 -16.05 4.71
N LEU A 163 2.41 -14.77 4.67
CA LEU A 163 1.22 -14.26 3.96
C LEU A 163 1.53 -13.79 2.54
N VAL A 164 2.73 -14.07 2.02
CA VAL A 164 3.18 -13.65 0.69
C VAL A 164 3.31 -14.86 -0.21
N ASP A 165 2.50 -14.90 -1.27
CA ASP A 165 2.57 -15.94 -2.29
C ASP A 165 3.66 -15.66 -3.34
N GLU A 166 3.80 -14.39 -3.74
CA GLU A 166 4.70 -13.96 -4.83
C GLU A 166 5.43 -12.66 -4.47
N LEU A 167 6.70 -12.56 -4.90
CA LEU A 167 7.52 -11.35 -4.74
C LEU A 167 7.93 -10.80 -6.11
N HIS A 168 7.42 -9.61 -6.44
CA HIS A 168 7.92 -8.84 -7.58
C HIS A 168 9.01 -7.88 -7.11
N LEU A 169 10.26 -8.18 -7.46
CA LEU A 169 11.42 -7.41 -7.03
C LEU A 169 12.17 -6.79 -8.22
N THR A 170 12.36 -5.48 -8.17
CA THR A 170 13.21 -4.75 -9.11
C THR A 170 14.49 -4.33 -8.39
N LEU A 171 15.64 -4.81 -8.89
CA LEU A 171 16.96 -4.38 -8.45
C LEU A 171 17.43 -3.20 -9.30
N CYS A 172 17.54 -2.03 -8.70
CA CYS A 172 17.99 -0.81 -9.37
C CYS A 172 19.52 -0.68 -9.24
N PRO A 173 20.25 -0.35 -10.34
CA PRO A 173 21.71 -0.25 -10.34
C PRO A 173 22.19 1.06 -9.68
N ARG A 174 21.85 1.23 -8.40
CA ARG A 174 22.17 2.38 -7.55
C ARG A 174 22.56 1.86 -6.17
N VAL A 175 23.42 2.60 -5.46
CA VAL A 175 23.71 2.37 -4.05
C VAL A 175 23.19 3.57 -3.28
N ILE A 176 22.38 3.33 -2.23
CA ILE A 176 21.85 4.39 -1.37
C ILE A 176 22.70 4.51 -0.10
N GLY A 177 23.07 3.38 0.50
CA GLY A 177 23.82 3.33 1.75
C GLY A 177 23.00 3.75 2.98
N GLY A 178 23.65 3.68 4.14
CA GLY A 178 23.07 4.07 5.43
C GLY A 178 22.56 2.87 6.23
N ARG A 179 23.03 2.78 7.49
CA ARG A 179 22.60 1.74 8.44
C ARG A 179 21.11 1.84 8.74
N ASP A 180 20.60 3.06 8.86
CA ASP A 180 19.20 3.35 9.19
C ASP A 180 18.31 3.55 7.97
N ALA A 181 18.88 3.38 6.76
CA ALA A 181 18.11 3.32 5.53
C ALA A 181 17.35 1.97 5.49
N PRO A 182 16.01 2.00 5.37
CA PRO A 182 15.21 0.79 5.25
C PRO A 182 15.44 0.07 3.91
#